data_AF-A0A8H4LI64-F1
#
_entry.id   AF-A0A8H4LI64-F1
#
_cell.length_a   1.000
_cell.length_b   1.000
_cell.length_c   1.000
_cell.angle_alpha   90.00
_cell.angle_beta   90.00
_cell.angle_gamma   90.00
#
_symmetry.space_group_name_H-M   'P 1'
#
loop_
_entity.id
_entity.type
_entity.pdbx_description
1 polymer ?
#
loop_
_entity_poly.entity_id
_entity_poly.type
_entity_poly.pdbx_seq_one_letter_code
_entity_poly.pdbx_strand_id
1 'polypeptide(L)'
;MANYLIAISGHSGTDWQIKGTALACYSLATLCKTPTQDLGGFYVLTKSKALVFNTKYAYWFSNGVGIVKVCTILFVIITGFVVLGGGTRVENPTANFHDAWSGSKNASAYGFTIALYRIIFSYGGYNNAFNVANEVKNPVRSLKIYATVALTTVYVLYMFANVAFFAAVPKDELENSGLTAASLFFKHVFGDSGAVRGLNFLIALSSFGNMIAVIIGLSRCIRECGRQGVLPFTRFWVSTKPFGTPLGPYLVIWSLTALMILAVPAGDAFTFVNDLGIFPTAAFDLAMGIGLYVVRWRRKKANLPEPEFKTWHVVILFNICIRIYLLVMPWYPPEGGQYAGDVSFWYATYAVTGIGILLACAGYYWLWAFLLPKWKGYKLRQELVSFDDGAQSNQLRKIPNSEVAEWDATHDAAGRRIEPSAAQVQVQQKGVRISSEDSNSDTGKKAPNTIQEHSHV
;
A
#
# COMPACT_ATOMS: atom_id res chain seq x y z
N MET A 1 1.58 -18.54 3.66
CA MET A 1 0.76 -19.41 2.77
C MET A 1 1.44 -20.74 2.47
N ALA A 2 2.58 -20.78 1.77
CA ALA A 2 3.25 -22.03 1.37
C ALA A 2 3.50 -23.00 2.54
N ASN A 3 4.07 -22.50 3.65
CA ASN A 3 4.29 -23.31 4.87
C ASN A 3 3.01 -23.93 5.42
N TYR A 4 1.89 -23.20 5.39
CA TYR A 4 0.60 -23.72 5.85
C TYR A 4 0.02 -24.76 4.89
N LEU A 5 0.17 -24.59 3.58
CA LEU A 5 -0.28 -25.59 2.60
C LEU A 5 0.51 -26.89 2.71
N ILE A 6 1.81 -26.78 2.95
CA ILE A 6 2.67 -27.93 3.18
C ILE A 6 2.33 -28.60 4.53
N ALA A 7 2.06 -27.82 5.57
CA ALA A 7 1.62 -28.36 6.86
C ALA A 7 0.32 -29.19 6.78
N ILE A 8 -0.56 -28.94 5.80
CA ILE A 8 -1.77 -29.76 5.57
C ILE A 8 -1.38 -31.20 5.20
N SER A 9 -0.30 -31.40 4.45
CA SER A 9 0.15 -32.74 4.03
C SER A 9 0.82 -33.54 5.15
N GLY A 10 1.06 -32.91 6.31
CA GLY A 10 1.70 -33.56 7.46
C GLY A 10 3.21 -33.74 7.35
N HIS A 11 3.85 -33.14 6.34
CA HIS A 11 5.29 -33.21 6.15
C HIS A 11 5.90 -31.81 6.20
N SER A 12 7.15 -31.71 6.64
CA SER A 12 7.96 -30.49 6.44
C SER A 12 8.49 -30.49 5.01
N GLY A 13 8.23 -29.39 4.29
CA GLY A 13 8.70 -29.25 2.92
C GLY A 13 10.17 -28.86 2.90
N THR A 14 10.90 -29.34 1.89
CA THR A 14 12.25 -28.85 1.60
C THR A 14 12.20 -27.38 1.17
N ASP A 15 13.31 -26.66 1.27
CA ASP A 15 13.42 -25.26 0.84
C ASP A 15 12.91 -25.04 -0.59
N TRP A 16 13.24 -25.95 -1.50
CA TRP A 16 12.78 -25.89 -2.89
C TRP A 16 11.29 -26.18 -3.04
N GLN A 17 10.71 -27.07 -2.23
CA GLN A 17 9.26 -27.29 -2.21
C GLN A 17 8.51 -26.07 -1.69
N ILE A 18 9.03 -25.40 -0.65
CA ILE A 18 8.47 -24.16 -0.11
C ILE A 18 8.55 -23.05 -1.15
N LYS A 19 9.71 -22.84 -1.78
CA LYS A 19 9.92 -21.83 -2.84
C LYS A 19 9.04 -22.09 -4.06
N GLY A 20 9.01 -23.33 -4.55
CA GLY A 20 8.18 -23.73 -5.68
C GLY A 20 6.69 -23.51 -5.41
N THR A 21 6.22 -23.91 -4.21
CA THR A 21 4.84 -23.71 -3.79
C THR A 21 4.51 -22.22 -3.65
N ALA A 22 5.41 -21.41 -3.07
CA ALA A 22 5.24 -19.97 -2.95
C ALA A 22 5.12 -19.30 -4.33
N LEU A 23 6.01 -19.64 -5.27
CA LEU A 23 5.98 -19.11 -6.63
C LEU A 23 4.73 -19.55 -7.39
N ALA A 24 4.28 -20.79 -7.22
CA ALA A 24 3.04 -21.28 -7.82
C ALA A 24 1.80 -20.55 -7.27
N CYS A 25 1.70 -20.40 -5.96
CA CYS A 25 0.61 -19.66 -5.31
C CYS A 25 0.58 -18.19 -5.75
N TYR A 26 1.75 -17.57 -5.83
CA TYR A 26 1.89 -16.18 -6.27
C TYR A 26 1.53 -16.01 -7.75
N SER A 27 2.00 -16.91 -8.61
CA SER A 27 1.66 -16.93 -10.03
C SER A 27 0.16 -17.15 -10.23
N LEU A 28 -0.46 -18.04 -9.46
CA LEU A 28 -1.91 -18.23 -9.46
C LEU A 28 -2.66 -16.95 -9.06
N ALA A 29 -2.22 -16.24 -8.02
CA ALA A 29 -2.85 -14.96 -7.64
C ALA A 29 -2.71 -13.89 -8.73
N THR A 30 -1.58 -13.86 -9.46
CA THR A 30 -1.42 -12.96 -10.61
C THR A 30 -2.24 -13.38 -11.82
N LEU A 31 -2.37 -14.69 -12.08
CA LEU A 31 -3.08 -15.25 -13.24
C LEU A 31 -4.59 -15.28 -13.08
N CYS A 32 -5.11 -15.50 -11.86
CA CYS A 32 -6.53 -15.34 -11.54
C CYS A 32 -7.06 -13.92 -11.88
N LYS A 33 -6.17 -12.99 -12.24
CA LYS A 33 -6.47 -11.63 -12.66
C LYS A 33 -6.30 -11.39 -14.16
N THR A 34 -5.40 -12.09 -14.85
CA THR A 34 -5.26 -11.96 -16.31
C THR A 34 -6.48 -12.58 -16.98
N PRO A 35 -7.23 -11.85 -17.83
CA PRO A 35 -8.28 -12.45 -18.63
C PRO A 35 -7.65 -13.41 -19.62
N THR A 36 -7.84 -14.70 -19.39
CA THR A 36 -7.88 -15.68 -20.46
C THR A 36 -9.13 -15.38 -21.27
N GLN A 37 -8.97 -14.67 -22.38
CA GLN A 37 -9.96 -14.70 -23.46
C GLN A 37 -9.62 -15.92 -24.34
N ASP A 38 -10.66 -16.65 -24.73
CA ASP A 38 -10.65 -17.92 -25.46
C ASP A 38 -9.55 -18.00 -26.55
N LEU A 39 -8.55 -18.85 -26.32
CA LEU A 39 -7.78 -19.47 -27.39
C LEU A 39 -8.26 -20.93 -27.51
N GLY A 40 -9.01 -21.17 -28.58
CA GLY A 40 -9.39 -22.47 -29.16
C GLY A 40 -9.25 -23.73 -28.31
N GLY A 41 -10.39 -24.32 -27.94
CA GLY A 41 -10.59 -25.74 -28.21
C GLY A 41 -10.33 -26.77 -27.11
N PHE A 42 -10.26 -26.41 -25.82
CA PHE A 42 -10.34 -27.41 -24.75
C PHE A 42 -10.72 -26.83 -23.37
N TYR A 43 -11.98 -26.44 -23.13
CA TYR A 43 -12.44 -26.12 -21.77
C TYR A 43 -13.96 -26.35 -21.56
N VAL A 44 -14.32 -27.55 -21.12
CA VAL A 44 -15.58 -27.84 -20.43
C VAL A 44 -15.23 -28.15 -18.98
N LEU A 45 -15.09 -27.11 -18.14
CA LEU A 45 -15.24 -27.16 -16.66
C LEU A 45 -14.93 -25.83 -15.94
N THR A 46 -14.52 -24.77 -16.65
CA THR A 46 -14.22 -23.47 -16.02
C THR A 46 -15.08 -22.34 -16.59
N LYS A 47 -16.41 -22.46 -16.50
CA LYS A 47 -17.30 -21.27 -16.53
C LYS A 47 -17.31 -20.51 -15.20
N SER A 48 -16.23 -20.60 -14.43
CA SER A 48 -15.94 -19.61 -13.40
C SER A 48 -15.45 -18.37 -14.13
N LYS A 49 -16.36 -17.43 -14.41
CA LYS A 49 -15.97 -16.03 -14.64
C LYS A 49 -14.96 -15.69 -13.54
N ALA A 50 -13.68 -15.56 -13.88
CA ALA A 50 -12.67 -15.32 -12.85
C ALA A 50 -13.12 -14.07 -12.08
N LEU A 51 -13.09 -14.20 -10.75
CA LEU A 51 -13.86 -13.45 -9.77
C LEU A 51 -13.59 -11.91 -9.75
N VAL A 52 -12.76 -11.43 -10.67
CA VAL A 52 -12.06 -10.14 -10.64
C VAL A 52 -12.46 -9.21 -11.82
N PHE A 53 -13.43 -9.59 -12.66
CA PHE A 53 -13.85 -8.76 -13.81
C PHE A 53 -15.01 -7.80 -13.55
N ASN A 54 -15.71 -7.95 -12.44
CA ASN A 54 -16.67 -6.96 -11.97
C ASN A 54 -16.20 -6.47 -10.61
N THR A 55 -16.00 -5.16 -10.47
CA THR A 55 -15.64 -4.52 -9.21
C THR A 55 -16.55 -5.00 -8.08
N LYS A 56 -17.84 -5.23 -8.37
CA LYS A 56 -18.82 -5.81 -7.45
C LYS A 56 -18.41 -7.19 -6.95
N TYR A 57 -18.08 -8.14 -7.83
CA TYR A 57 -17.67 -9.50 -7.43
C TYR A 57 -16.33 -9.52 -6.69
N ALA A 58 -15.40 -8.65 -7.07
CA ALA A 58 -14.13 -8.48 -6.35
C ALA A 58 -14.35 -7.98 -4.92
N TYR A 59 -15.27 -7.03 -4.71
CA TYR A 59 -15.66 -6.58 -3.37
C TYR A 59 -16.33 -7.70 -2.57
N TRP A 60 -17.27 -8.44 -3.17
CA TRP A 60 -17.90 -9.59 -2.50
C TRP A 60 -16.89 -10.64 -2.08
N PHE A 61 -15.94 -10.98 -2.94
CA PHE A 61 -14.87 -11.91 -2.61
C PHE A 61 -13.96 -11.40 -1.50
N SER A 62 -13.49 -10.15 -1.60
CA SER A 62 -12.66 -9.51 -0.58
C SER A 62 -13.37 -9.49 0.78
N ASN A 63 -14.65 -9.14 0.80
CA ASN A 63 -15.47 -9.14 2.01
C ASN A 63 -15.66 -10.55 2.55
N GLY A 64 -15.94 -11.54 1.69
CA GLY A 64 -16.05 -12.94 2.08
C GLY A 64 -14.78 -13.47 2.73
N VAL A 65 -13.61 -13.22 2.12
CA VAL A 65 -12.32 -13.58 2.72
C VAL A 65 -12.08 -12.82 4.02
N GLY A 66 -12.45 -11.54 4.09
CA GLY A 66 -12.39 -10.74 5.33
C GLY A 66 -13.23 -11.34 6.46
N ILE A 67 -14.46 -11.77 6.18
CA ILE A 67 -15.32 -12.44 7.16
C ILE A 67 -14.68 -13.74 7.64
N VAL A 68 -14.20 -14.58 6.71
CA VAL A 68 -13.52 -15.84 7.06
C VAL A 68 -12.31 -15.57 7.97
N LYS A 69 -11.52 -14.52 7.70
CA LYS A 69 -10.39 -14.12 8.56
C LYS A 69 -10.83 -13.79 9.98
N VAL A 70 -11.86 -12.95 10.11
CA VAL A 70 -12.39 -12.54 11.42
C VAL A 70 -13.01 -13.72 12.15
N CYS A 71 -13.78 -14.57 11.48
CA CYS A 71 -14.32 -15.79 12.07
C CYS A 71 -13.21 -16.75 12.52
N THR A 72 -12.12 -16.88 11.75
CA THR A 72 -10.99 -17.74 12.10
C THR A 72 -10.27 -17.24 13.35
N ILE A 73 -10.01 -15.93 13.47
CA ILE A 73 -9.37 -15.40 14.68
C ILE A 73 -10.30 -15.48 15.90
N LEU A 74 -11.60 -15.23 15.73
CA LEU A 74 -12.59 -15.40 16.81
C LEU A 74 -12.68 -16.86 17.26
N PHE A 75 -12.63 -17.80 16.33
CA PHE A 75 -12.56 -19.23 16.64
C PHE A 75 -11.32 -19.54 17.50
N VAL A 76 -10.13 -19.08 17.08
CA VAL A 76 -8.89 -19.25 17.87
C VAL A 76 -9.02 -18.64 19.27
N ILE A 77 -9.57 -17.43 19.38
CA ILE A 77 -9.77 -16.73 20.66
C ILE A 77 -10.70 -17.52 21.58
N ILE A 78 -11.89 -17.90 21.09
CA ILE A 78 -12.88 -18.65 21.88
C ILE A 78 -12.28 -19.98 22.32
N THR A 79 -11.62 -20.70 21.41
CA THR A 79 -10.92 -21.94 21.74
C THR A 79 -9.84 -21.73 22.81
N GLY A 80 -9.05 -20.66 22.72
CA GLY A 80 -8.06 -20.31 23.75
C GLY A 80 -8.67 -20.08 25.13
N PHE A 81 -9.83 -19.41 25.21
CA PHE A 81 -10.55 -19.27 26.48
C PHE A 81 -11.10 -20.60 27.01
N VAL A 82 -11.55 -21.50 26.13
CA VAL A 82 -11.95 -22.86 26.54
C VAL A 82 -10.75 -23.67 27.04
N VAL A 83 -9.57 -23.50 26.43
CA VAL A 83 -8.31 -24.09 26.91
C VAL A 83 -7.97 -23.58 28.31
N LEU A 84 -8.03 -22.27 28.55
CA LEU A 84 -7.81 -21.68 29.87
C LEU A 84 -8.83 -22.17 30.92
N GLY A 85 -10.07 -22.45 30.50
CA GLY A 85 -11.11 -23.03 31.33
C GLY A 85 -10.96 -24.52 31.60
N GLY A 86 -9.90 -25.19 31.12
CA GLY A 86 -9.67 -26.62 31.30
C GLY A 86 -10.56 -27.52 30.43
N GLY A 87 -11.22 -26.97 29.42
CA GLY A 87 -12.17 -27.69 28.55
C GLY A 87 -11.53 -28.48 27.41
N THR A 88 -10.20 -28.68 27.42
CA THR A 88 -9.46 -29.31 26.32
C THR A 88 -8.40 -30.29 26.84
N ARG A 89 -7.61 -30.86 25.92
CA ARG A 89 -6.53 -31.82 26.24
C ARG A 89 -5.24 -31.16 26.75
N VAL A 90 -5.19 -29.83 26.80
CA VAL A 90 -3.99 -29.11 27.24
C VAL A 90 -3.90 -29.20 28.77
N GLU A 91 -2.85 -29.85 29.27
CA GLU A 91 -2.73 -30.17 30.70
C GLU A 91 -2.45 -28.95 31.59
N ASN A 92 -1.61 -28.01 31.12
CA ASN A 92 -1.17 -26.84 31.91
C ASN A 92 -1.36 -25.52 31.15
N PRO A 93 -2.60 -25.04 30.95
CA PRO A 93 -2.88 -23.89 30.11
C PRO A 93 -2.40 -22.56 30.69
N THR A 94 -2.04 -22.50 31.97
CA THR A 94 -1.52 -21.29 32.63
C THR A 94 0.01 -21.22 32.71
N ALA A 95 0.73 -22.25 32.23
CA ALA A 95 2.18 -22.40 32.43
C ALA A 95 2.98 -21.17 31.93
N ASN A 96 2.64 -20.67 30.75
CA ASN A 96 3.32 -19.52 30.15
C ASN A 96 3.03 -18.18 30.85
N PHE A 97 2.04 -18.13 31.75
CA PHE A 97 1.63 -16.91 32.44
C PHE A 97 2.23 -16.77 33.85
N HIS A 98 2.77 -17.84 34.44
CA HIS A 98 3.30 -17.81 35.80
C HIS A 98 4.59 -16.97 35.91
N ASP A 99 5.51 -17.12 34.96
CA ASP A 99 6.78 -16.37 34.91
C ASP A 99 6.92 -15.58 33.60
N ALA A 100 5.94 -14.71 33.31
CA ALA A 100 5.85 -14.00 32.03
C ALA A 100 7.07 -13.11 31.70
N TRP A 101 7.83 -12.67 32.72
CA TRP A 101 9.05 -11.86 32.57
C TRP A 101 10.35 -12.69 32.60
N SER A 102 10.25 -14.02 32.64
CA SER A 102 11.42 -14.89 32.58
C SER A 102 12.15 -14.73 31.25
N GLY A 103 13.46 -14.48 31.33
CA GLY A 103 14.31 -14.23 30.16
C GLY A 103 14.40 -12.76 29.72
N SER A 104 13.63 -11.83 30.31
CA SER A 104 13.71 -10.40 29.95
C SER A 104 15.08 -9.78 30.22
N LYS A 105 15.89 -10.37 31.13
CA LYS A 105 17.27 -9.95 31.39
C LYS A 105 18.21 -10.19 30.21
N ASN A 106 17.86 -11.13 29.32
CA ASN A 106 18.63 -11.48 28.12
C ASN A 106 18.07 -10.76 26.87
N ALA A 107 17.15 -9.80 27.06
CA ALA A 107 16.56 -9.05 25.96
C ALA A 107 17.60 -8.07 25.39
N SER A 108 18.17 -8.43 24.24
CA SER A 108 19.09 -7.55 23.52
C SER A 108 18.33 -6.43 22.81
N ALA A 109 19.03 -5.30 22.62
CA ALA A 109 18.49 -4.16 21.86
C ALA A 109 18.12 -4.53 20.41
N TYR A 110 18.88 -5.45 19.81
CA TYR A 110 18.59 -6.02 18.51
C TYR A 110 17.29 -6.85 18.54
N GLY A 111 17.16 -7.76 19.50
CA GLY A 111 15.95 -8.60 19.67
C GLY A 111 14.68 -7.76 19.84
N PHE A 112 14.75 -6.67 20.63
CA PHE A 112 13.64 -5.73 20.76
C PHE A 112 13.28 -5.05 19.44
N THR A 113 14.28 -4.67 18.64
CA THR A 113 14.08 -4.01 17.35
C THR A 113 13.39 -4.94 16.34
N ILE A 114 13.86 -6.19 16.25
CA ILE A 114 13.24 -7.20 15.38
C ILE A 114 11.82 -7.52 15.83
N ALA A 115 11.56 -7.65 17.14
CA ALA A 115 10.21 -7.84 17.66
C ALA A 115 9.29 -6.69 17.27
N LEU A 116 9.76 -5.44 17.40
CA LEU A 116 9.02 -4.25 17.00
C LEU A 116 8.72 -4.24 15.49
N TYR A 117 9.65 -4.71 14.66
CA TYR A 117 9.42 -4.86 13.21
C TYR A 117 8.28 -5.84 12.92
N ARG A 118 8.24 -7.00 13.57
CA ARG A 118 7.14 -7.97 13.40
C ARG A 118 5.81 -7.38 13.85
N ILE A 119 5.79 -6.67 14.98
CA ILE A 119 4.58 -6.00 15.49
C ILE A 119 4.09 -4.95 14.48
N ILE A 120 4.96 -4.05 14.01
CA ILE A 120 4.59 -3.00 13.04
C ILE A 120 4.02 -3.62 11.77
N PHE A 121 4.64 -4.70 11.28
CA PHE A 121 4.14 -5.43 10.12
C PHE A 121 2.74 -6.00 10.33
N SER A 122 2.46 -6.60 11.50
CA SER A 122 1.15 -7.17 11.83
C SER A 122 0.03 -6.14 11.77
N TYR A 123 0.30 -4.87 12.13
CA TYR A 123 -0.66 -3.77 12.04
C TYR A 123 -0.62 -3.02 10.69
N GLY A 124 0.17 -3.49 9.73
CA GLY A 124 0.30 -2.91 8.40
C GLY A 124 -1.01 -2.89 7.61
N GLY A 125 -1.11 -1.95 6.67
CA GLY A 125 -2.23 -1.89 5.72
C GLY A 125 -3.36 -0.92 6.09
N TYR A 126 -3.36 -0.34 7.30
CA TYR A 126 -4.33 0.69 7.68
C TYR A 126 -4.30 1.91 6.74
N ASN A 127 -3.13 2.20 6.15
CA ASN A 127 -2.95 3.30 5.20
C ASN A 127 -3.82 3.15 3.93
N ASN A 128 -4.26 1.93 3.60
CA ASN A 128 -5.11 1.70 2.44
C ASN A 128 -6.48 2.39 2.57
N ALA A 129 -6.96 2.66 3.78
CA ALA A 129 -8.19 3.41 4.01
C ALA A 129 -8.10 4.85 3.46
N PHE A 130 -6.90 5.44 3.44
CA PHE A 130 -6.70 6.78 2.89
C PHE A 130 -6.74 6.82 1.36
N ASN A 131 -6.50 5.71 0.68
CA ASN A 131 -6.56 5.65 -0.79
C ASN A 131 -7.97 5.90 -1.33
N VAL A 132 -8.99 5.58 -0.54
CA VAL A 132 -10.40 5.79 -0.89
C VAL A 132 -11.00 7.00 -0.19
N ALA A 133 -10.17 7.84 0.46
CA ALA A 133 -10.66 9.00 1.20
C ALA A 133 -11.49 9.95 0.31
N ASN A 134 -11.13 10.11 -0.96
CA ASN A 134 -11.86 10.95 -1.91
C ASN A 134 -13.24 10.38 -2.30
N GLU A 135 -13.48 9.09 -2.09
CA GLU A 135 -14.75 8.42 -2.38
C GLU A 135 -15.68 8.38 -1.15
N VAL A 136 -15.17 8.73 0.03
CA VAL A 136 -15.90 8.64 1.30
C VAL A 136 -16.60 9.97 1.61
N LYS A 137 -17.90 9.91 1.91
CA LYS A 137 -18.67 11.06 2.40
C LYS A 137 -18.10 11.54 3.75
N ASN A 138 -17.78 12.83 3.84
CA ASN A 138 -17.16 13.46 5.02
C ASN A 138 -15.89 12.71 5.49
N PRO A 139 -14.82 12.68 4.66
CA PRO A 139 -13.70 11.79 4.86
C PRO A 139 -12.96 12.02 6.17
N VAL A 140 -12.80 13.27 6.60
CA VAL A 140 -12.11 13.61 7.86
C VAL A 140 -12.79 12.97 9.06
N ARG A 141 -14.11 13.17 9.20
CA ARG A 141 -14.89 12.59 10.32
C ARG A 141 -14.95 11.08 10.23
N SER A 142 -15.24 10.55 9.05
CA SER A 142 -15.38 9.10 8.82
C SER A 142 -14.08 8.37 9.11
N LEU A 143 -12.94 8.85 8.58
CA LEU A 143 -11.63 8.22 8.84
C LEU A 143 -11.25 8.30 10.32
N LYS A 144 -11.47 9.44 10.99
CA LYS A 144 -11.16 9.58 12.41
C LYS A 144 -11.89 8.55 13.28
N ILE A 145 -13.16 8.26 12.98
CA ILE A 145 -13.96 7.31 13.77
C ILE A 145 -13.64 5.88 13.32
N TYR A 146 -13.86 5.57 12.04
CA TYR A 146 -13.82 4.19 11.56
C TYR A 146 -12.40 3.61 11.52
N ALA A 147 -11.37 4.42 11.20
CA ALA A 147 -9.99 3.93 11.27
C ALA A 147 -9.56 3.64 12.71
N THR A 148 -9.96 4.49 13.67
CA THR A 148 -9.66 4.28 15.10
C THR A 148 -10.37 3.05 15.63
N VAL A 149 -11.67 2.88 15.32
CA VAL A 149 -12.44 1.70 15.73
C VAL A 149 -11.84 0.43 15.10
N ALA A 150 -11.52 0.45 13.80
CA ALA A 150 -10.91 -0.70 13.14
C ALA A 150 -9.57 -1.09 13.77
N LEU A 151 -8.66 -0.14 13.99
CA LEU A 151 -7.37 -0.41 14.63
C LEU A 151 -7.51 -0.90 16.07
N THR A 152 -8.44 -0.32 16.84
CA THR A 152 -8.69 -0.73 18.23
C THR A 152 -9.26 -2.16 18.28
N THR A 153 -10.20 -2.48 17.39
CA THR A 153 -10.74 -3.85 17.28
C THR A 153 -9.65 -4.85 16.90
N VAL A 154 -8.80 -4.53 15.93
CA VAL A 154 -7.68 -5.40 15.54
C VAL A 154 -6.71 -5.60 16.72
N TYR A 155 -6.40 -4.53 17.45
CA TYR A 155 -5.57 -4.60 18.65
C TYR A 155 -6.15 -5.58 19.69
N VAL A 156 -7.43 -5.45 20.02
CA VAL A 156 -8.09 -6.34 20.99
C VAL A 156 -8.08 -7.81 20.52
N LEU A 157 -8.42 -8.04 19.24
CA LEU A 157 -8.40 -9.38 18.66
C LEU A 157 -7.00 -10.01 18.69
N TYR A 158 -5.97 -9.23 18.37
CA TYR A 158 -4.58 -9.72 18.36
C TYR A 158 -4.09 -10.01 19.78
N MET A 159 -4.43 -9.17 20.75
CA MET A 159 -4.10 -9.44 22.15
C MET A 159 -4.73 -10.75 22.63
N PHE A 160 -6.01 -10.98 22.37
CA PHE A 160 -6.67 -12.22 22.77
C PHE A 160 -6.17 -13.44 21.98
N ALA A 161 -5.81 -13.28 20.70
CA ALA A 161 -5.20 -14.36 19.93
C ALA A 161 -3.82 -14.76 20.51
N ASN A 162 -3.00 -13.80 20.93
CA ASN A 162 -1.74 -14.09 21.62
C ASN A 162 -1.96 -14.81 22.95
N VAL A 163 -2.95 -14.39 23.74
CA VAL A 163 -3.36 -15.11 24.97
C VAL A 163 -3.77 -16.55 24.64
N ALA A 164 -4.54 -16.77 23.57
CA ALA A 164 -4.92 -18.11 23.12
C ALA A 164 -3.69 -18.96 22.74
N PHE A 165 -2.73 -18.41 21.99
CA PHE A 165 -1.50 -19.12 21.65
C PHE A 165 -0.68 -19.49 22.88
N PHE A 166 -0.48 -18.56 23.82
CA PHE A 166 0.23 -18.82 25.07
C PHE A 166 -0.50 -19.78 26.00
N ALA A 167 -1.83 -19.86 25.93
CA ALA A 167 -2.58 -20.82 26.72
C ALA A 167 -2.47 -22.26 26.19
N ALA A 168 -2.34 -22.43 24.88
CA ALA A 168 -2.44 -23.75 24.25
C ALA A 168 -1.10 -24.38 23.86
N VAL A 169 -0.06 -23.57 23.63
CA VAL A 169 1.23 -24.06 23.09
C VAL A 169 2.37 -23.75 24.07
N PRO A 170 3.23 -24.73 24.40
CA PRO A 170 4.43 -24.49 25.21
C PRO A 170 5.35 -23.40 24.63
N LYS A 171 6.01 -22.63 25.49
CA LYS A 171 6.89 -21.50 25.10
C LYS A 171 8.02 -21.93 24.16
N ASP A 172 8.68 -23.03 24.46
CA ASP A 172 9.78 -23.59 23.67
C ASP A 172 9.33 -24.00 22.26
N GLU A 173 8.14 -24.58 22.14
CA GLU A 173 7.57 -24.89 20.82
C GLU A 173 7.18 -23.63 20.04
N LEU A 174 6.65 -22.60 20.70
CA LEU A 174 6.32 -21.32 20.06
C LEU A 174 7.56 -20.61 19.54
N GLU A 175 8.64 -20.58 20.31
CA GLU A 175 9.94 -20.00 19.92
C GLU A 175 10.51 -20.70 18.68
N ASN A 176 10.34 -22.02 18.56
CA ASN A 176 10.82 -22.82 17.44
C ASN A 176 9.80 -22.99 16.29
N SER A 177 8.61 -22.42 16.42
CA SER A 177 7.51 -22.62 15.46
C SER A 177 7.69 -21.91 14.12
N GLY A 178 8.61 -20.95 14.05
CA GLY A 178 8.80 -20.11 12.87
C GLY A 178 7.51 -19.39 12.46
N LEU A 179 6.93 -19.78 11.31
CA LEU A 179 5.75 -19.12 10.72
C LEU A 179 4.44 -19.91 10.91
N THR A 180 4.44 -21.02 11.65
CA THR A 180 3.32 -21.97 11.74
C THR A 180 2.70 -22.07 13.13
N ALA A 181 2.79 -21.03 13.96
CA ALA A 181 2.19 -20.98 15.30
C ALA A 181 0.71 -21.42 15.35
N ALA A 182 -0.11 -21.04 14.36
CA ALA A 182 -1.49 -21.47 14.29
C ALA A 182 -1.64 -22.99 14.05
N SER A 183 -0.72 -23.60 13.29
CA SER A 183 -0.72 -25.06 13.09
C SER A 183 -0.38 -25.80 14.38
N LEU A 184 0.55 -25.27 15.19
CA LEU A 184 0.88 -25.84 16.50
C LEU A 184 -0.30 -25.71 17.46
N PHE A 185 -0.94 -24.54 17.48
CA PHE A 185 -2.15 -24.32 18.26
C PHE A 185 -3.23 -25.36 17.95
N PHE A 186 -3.56 -25.56 16.66
CA PHE A 186 -4.56 -26.54 16.28
C PHE A 186 -4.18 -27.97 16.68
N LYS A 187 -2.90 -28.33 16.54
CA LYS A 187 -2.38 -29.66 16.91
C LYS A 187 -2.48 -29.90 18.42
N HIS A 188 -2.07 -28.95 19.25
CA HIS A 188 -2.12 -29.09 20.72
C HIS A 188 -3.55 -29.16 21.24
N VAL A 189 -4.46 -28.33 20.71
CA VAL A 189 -5.83 -28.28 21.20
C VAL A 189 -6.68 -29.46 20.71
N PHE A 190 -6.61 -29.77 19.41
CA PHE A 190 -7.52 -30.73 18.78
C PHE A 190 -6.88 -32.10 18.52
N GLY A 191 -5.57 -32.24 18.70
CA GLY A 191 -4.79 -33.45 18.40
C GLY A 191 -4.26 -33.48 16.97
N ASP A 192 -3.44 -34.49 16.64
CA ASP A 192 -2.88 -34.65 15.30
C ASP A 192 -3.76 -35.56 14.43
N SER A 193 -4.67 -34.94 13.66
CA SER A 193 -5.50 -35.65 12.68
C SER A 193 -5.55 -34.90 11.35
N GLY A 194 -5.88 -35.62 10.26
CA GLY A 194 -6.02 -34.99 8.93
C GLY A 194 -7.03 -33.85 8.90
N ALA A 195 -8.13 -33.95 9.67
CA ALA A 195 -9.12 -32.89 9.80
C ALA A 195 -8.55 -31.63 10.48
N VAL A 196 -7.75 -31.81 11.53
CA VAL A 196 -7.08 -30.71 12.23
C VAL A 196 -6.02 -30.04 11.34
N ARG A 197 -5.24 -30.84 10.60
CA ARG A 197 -4.30 -30.32 9.59
C ARG A 197 -5.02 -29.49 8.53
N GLY A 198 -6.26 -29.85 8.17
CA GLY A 198 -7.12 -29.10 7.26
C GLY A 198 -7.42 -27.66 7.72
N LEU A 199 -7.40 -27.36 9.03
CA LEU A 199 -7.61 -26.00 9.55
C LEU A 199 -6.55 -25.00 9.07
N ASN A 200 -5.34 -25.48 8.72
CA ASN A 200 -4.31 -24.65 8.11
C ASN A 200 -4.74 -24.04 6.77
N PHE A 201 -5.73 -24.62 6.08
CA PHE A 201 -6.32 -24.04 4.88
C PHE A 201 -6.94 -22.67 5.14
N LEU A 202 -7.55 -22.45 6.31
CA LEU A 202 -8.14 -21.15 6.68
C LEU A 202 -7.07 -20.05 6.71
N ILE A 203 -5.90 -20.37 7.26
CA ILE A 203 -4.75 -19.45 7.33
C ILE A 203 -4.13 -19.22 5.95
N ALA A 204 -4.05 -20.27 5.13
CA ALA A 204 -3.60 -20.18 3.74
C ALA A 204 -4.54 -19.31 2.90
N LEU A 205 -5.86 -19.50 3.00
CA LEU A 205 -6.89 -18.72 2.31
C LEU A 205 -6.85 -17.24 2.73
N SER A 206 -6.69 -16.99 4.03
CA SER A 206 -6.47 -15.65 4.58
C SER A 206 -5.26 -14.96 3.92
N SER A 207 -4.13 -15.65 3.88
CA SER A 207 -2.90 -15.15 3.26
C SER A 207 -3.09 -14.88 1.76
N PHE A 208 -3.78 -15.79 1.06
CA PHE A 208 -4.07 -15.68 -0.38
C PHE A 208 -4.92 -14.46 -0.71
N GLY A 209 -6.00 -14.22 0.04
CA GLY A 209 -6.82 -13.03 -0.17
C GLY A 209 -6.08 -11.73 0.12
N ASN A 210 -5.19 -11.70 1.12
CA ASN A 210 -4.32 -10.55 1.36
C ASN A 210 -3.40 -10.28 0.16
N MET A 211 -2.77 -11.33 -0.36
CA MET A 211 -1.87 -11.24 -1.51
C MET A 211 -2.55 -10.66 -2.75
N ILE A 212 -3.78 -11.11 -3.06
CA ILE A 212 -4.58 -10.55 -4.16
C ILE A 212 -4.84 -9.05 -3.96
N ALA A 213 -5.26 -8.65 -2.76
CA ALA A 213 -5.55 -7.25 -2.44
C ALA A 213 -4.32 -6.35 -2.60
N VAL A 214 -3.16 -6.81 -2.12
CA VAL A 214 -1.89 -6.07 -2.22
C VAL A 214 -1.43 -5.93 -3.67
N ILE A 215 -1.49 -7.01 -4.48
CA ILE A 215 -1.15 -6.96 -5.91
C ILE A 215 -2.05 -5.95 -6.65
N ILE A 216 -3.35 -5.88 -6.31
CA ILE A 216 -4.26 -4.87 -6.86
C ILE A 216 -3.83 -3.45 -6.49
N GLY A 217 -3.56 -3.18 -5.21
CA GLY A 217 -3.16 -1.86 -4.75
C GLY A 217 -1.86 -1.36 -5.39
N LEU A 218 -0.82 -2.19 -5.37
CA LEU A 218 0.51 -1.85 -5.90
C LEU A 218 0.49 -1.60 -7.41
N SER A 219 -0.17 -2.46 -8.18
CA SER A 219 -0.25 -2.29 -9.63
C SER A 219 -0.93 -0.99 -10.05
N ARG A 220 -1.99 -0.58 -9.33
CA ARG A 220 -2.65 0.71 -9.56
C ARG A 220 -1.73 1.88 -9.19
N CYS A 221 -1.06 1.79 -8.04
CA CYS A 221 -0.10 2.81 -7.61
C CYS A 221 1.02 3.01 -8.66
N ILE A 222 1.66 1.92 -9.13
CA ILE A 222 2.71 1.98 -10.15
C ILE A 222 2.18 2.54 -11.47
N ARG A 223 0.96 2.16 -11.89
CA ARG A 223 0.32 2.71 -13.09
C ARG A 223 0.14 4.22 -12.97
N GLU A 224 -0.33 4.72 -11.82
CA GLU A 224 -0.50 6.15 -11.58
C GLU A 224 0.84 6.90 -11.57
N CYS A 225 1.88 6.33 -10.94
CA CYS A 225 3.24 6.88 -11.04
C CYS A 225 3.75 6.94 -12.49
N GLY A 226 3.46 5.90 -13.28
CA GLY A 226 3.77 5.86 -14.71
C GLY A 226 3.01 6.91 -15.51
N ARG A 227 1.73 7.12 -15.19
CA ARG A 227 0.86 8.12 -15.84
C ARG A 227 1.30 9.55 -15.55
N GLN A 228 1.82 9.81 -14.36
CA GLN A 228 2.45 11.09 -14.01
C GLN A 228 3.73 11.37 -14.80
N GLY A 229 4.29 10.37 -15.50
CA GLY A 229 5.51 10.52 -16.32
C GLY A 229 6.82 10.36 -15.55
N VAL A 230 6.75 9.95 -14.28
CA VAL A 230 7.93 9.76 -13.41
C VAL A 230 8.75 8.54 -13.83
N LEU A 231 8.09 7.52 -14.40
CA LEU A 231 8.74 6.29 -14.88
C LEU A 231 9.08 6.39 -16.38
N PRO A 232 10.21 5.81 -16.83
CA PRO A 232 10.56 5.78 -18.24
C PRO A 232 9.58 4.88 -19.00
N PHE A 233 9.34 5.13 -20.29
CA PHE A 233 8.40 4.33 -21.12
C PHE A 233 6.95 4.34 -20.62
N THR A 234 6.34 5.52 -20.46
CA THR A 234 4.95 5.72 -20.00
C THR A 234 3.92 4.76 -20.63
N ARG A 235 4.04 4.45 -21.92
CA ARG A 235 3.12 3.52 -22.61
C ARG A 235 3.12 2.12 -21.98
N PHE A 236 4.26 1.62 -21.51
CA PHE A 236 4.36 0.31 -20.85
C PHE A 236 3.58 0.26 -19.53
N TRP A 237 3.67 1.33 -18.74
CA TRP A 237 3.02 1.41 -17.42
C TRP A 237 1.53 1.67 -17.49
N VAL A 238 1.10 2.47 -18.48
CA VAL A 238 -0.28 2.96 -18.58
C VAL A 238 -1.16 2.06 -19.46
N SER A 239 -0.58 1.29 -20.39
CA SER A 239 -1.33 0.43 -21.29
C SER A 239 -2.12 -0.64 -20.54
N THR A 240 -3.42 -0.70 -20.81
CA THR A 240 -4.32 -1.75 -20.33
C THR A 240 -4.72 -2.73 -21.43
N LYS A 241 -4.22 -2.57 -22.66
CA LYS A 241 -4.54 -3.46 -23.78
C LYS A 241 -3.71 -4.75 -23.73
N PRO A 242 -4.26 -5.90 -24.18
CA PRO A 242 -5.63 -6.11 -24.66
C PRO A 242 -6.66 -6.39 -23.55
N PHE A 243 -6.19 -6.60 -22.32
CA PHE A 243 -6.93 -7.31 -21.27
C PHE A 243 -7.70 -6.42 -20.27
N GLY A 244 -7.71 -5.10 -20.45
CA GLY A 244 -8.29 -4.15 -19.50
C GLY A 244 -7.48 -3.97 -18.20
N THR A 245 -6.34 -4.65 -18.06
CA THR A 245 -5.47 -4.63 -16.89
C THR A 245 -4.07 -4.11 -17.24
N PRO A 246 -3.41 -3.30 -16.39
CA PRO A 246 -2.07 -2.80 -16.69
C PRO A 246 -1.00 -3.90 -16.57
N LEU A 247 -0.73 -4.60 -17.67
CA LEU A 247 0.17 -5.77 -17.70
C LEU A 247 1.61 -5.42 -17.29
N GLY A 248 2.11 -4.25 -17.69
CA GLY A 248 3.47 -3.83 -17.37
C GLY A 248 3.76 -3.80 -15.86
N PRO A 249 2.95 -3.07 -15.06
CA PRO A 249 3.04 -3.11 -13.60
C PRO A 249 2.96 -4.52 -12.99
N TYR A 250 2.05 -5.38 -13.46
CA TYR A 250 1.97 -6.75 -12.93
C TYR A 250 3.20 -7.58 -13.24
N LEU A 251 3.73 -7.47 -14.48
CA LEU A 251 4.92 -8.18 -14.88
C LEU A 251 6.09 -7.82 -13.96
N VAL A 252 6.31 -6.53 -13.72
CA VAL A 252 7.41 -6.05 -12.86
C VAL A 252 7.22 -6.51 -11.42
N ILE A 253 6.02 -6.36 -10.85
CA ILE A 253 5.71 -6.86 -9.50
C ILE A 253 5.91 -8.37 -9.42
N TRP A 254 5.48 -9.12 -10.44
CA TRP A 254 5.64 -10.57 -10.48
C TRP A 254 7.11 -10.97 -10.54
N SER A 255 7.87 -10.40 -11.48
CA SER A 255 9.29 -10.70 -11.68
C SER A 255 10.14 -10.35 -10.46
N LEU A 256 9.92 -9.19 -9.84
CA LEU A 256 10.67 -8.80 -8.64
C LEU A 256 10.35 -9.70 -7.45
N THR A 257 9.08 -10.06 -7.25
CA THR A 257 8.70 -10.95 -6.15
C THR A 257 9.18 -12.38 -6.39
N ALA A 258 9.10 -12.88 -7.63
CA ALA A 258 9.64 -14.17 -8.01
C ALA A 258 11.17 -14.23 -7.80
N LEU A 259 11.89 -13.18 -8.18
CA LEU A 259 13.31 -13.04 -7.90
C LEU A 259 13.59 -13.11 -6.40
N MET A 260 12.83 -12.39 -5.56
CA MET A 260 13.00 -12.43 -4.11
C MET A 260 12.71 -13.81 -3.50
N ILE A 261 11.67 -14.51 -3.97
CA ILE A 261 11.34 -15.87 -3.53
C ILE A 261 12.48 -16.84 -3.84
N LEU A 262 13.09 -16.71 -5.02
CA LEU A 262 14.15 -17.62 -5.48
C LEU A 262 15.51 -17.28 -4.86
N ALA A 263 15.85 -15.99 -4.77
CA ALA A 263 17.15 -15.50 -4.33
C ALA A 263 17.39 -15.64 -2.82
N VAL A 264 16.37 -15.37 -1.98
CA VAL A 264 16.54 -15.40 -0.52
C VAL A 264 16.41 -16.85 0.00
N PRO A 265 17.23 -17.28 0.98
CA PRO A 265 17.03 -18.58 1.64
C PRO A 265 15.61 -18.74 2.19
N ALA A 266 15.02 -19.93 2.07
CA ALA A 266 13.59 -20.12 2.36
C ALA A 266 13.22 -19.83 3.81
N GLY A 267 14.09 -20.19 4.76
CA GLY A 267 13.91 -19.91 6.19
C GLY A 267 13.95 -18.41 6.54
N ASP A 268 14.83 -17.66 5.87
CA ASP A 268 15.04 -16.23 6.15
C ASP A 268 14.14 -15.30 5.33
N ALA A 269 13.51 -15.82 4.27
CA ALA A 269 12.82 -15.01 3.27
C ALA A 269 11.76 -14.08 3.86
N PHE A 270 10.93 -14.58 4.76
CA PHE A 270 9.91 -13.75 5.41
C PHE A 270 10.53 -12.64 6.27
N THR A 271 11.44 -13.05 7.15
CA THR A 271 12.15 -12.18 8.10
C THR A 271 12.84 -11.04 7.36
N PHE A 272 13.71 -11.39 6.42
CA PHE A 272 14.49 -10.44 5.64
C PHE A 272 13.62 -9.49 4.80
N VAL A 273 12.62 -10.01 4.09
CA VAL A 273 11.75 -9.18 3.22
C VAL A 273 10.93 -8.21 4.06
N ASN A 274 10.43 -8.66 5.22
CA ASN A 274 9.72 -7.78 6.12
C ASN A 274 10.60 -6.63 6.63
N ASP A 275 11.84 -6.93 7.01
CA ASP A 275 12.76 -5.92 7.56
C ASP A 275 13.20 -4.92 6.50
N LEU A 276 13.47 -5.45 5.30
CA LEU A 276 13.75 -4.65 4.12
C LEU A 276 12.54 -3.80 3.70
N GLY A 277 11.31 -4.20 4.01
CA GLY A 277 10.11 -3.39 3.79
C GLY A 277 9.94 -2.26 4.81
N ILE A 278 10.18 -2.55 6.10
CA ILE A 278 9.98 -1.61 7.20
C ILE A 278 11.04 -0.51 7.18
N PHE A 279 12.30 -0.84 6.91
CA PHE A 279 13.39 0.12 7.04
C PHE A 279 13.26 1.32 6.08
N PRO A 280 13.09 1.15 4.74
CA PRO A 280 12.85 2.28 3.84
C PRO A 280 11.53 3.00 4.14
N THR A 281 10.49 2.28 4.53
CA THR A 281 9.20 2.88 4.93
C THR A 281 9.39 3.81 6.13
N ALA A 282 10.22 3.42 7.11
CA ALA A 282 10.53 4.27 8.27
C ALA A 282 11.24 5.57 7.85
N ALA A 283 12.12 5.53 6.85
CA ALA A 283 12.77 6.72 6.30
C ALA A 283 11.77 7.69 5.64
N PHE A 284 10.85 7.17 4.83
CA PHE A 284 9.79 7.98 4.21
C PHE A 284 8.81 8.54 5.25
N ASP A 285 8.42 7.75 6.25
CA ASP A 285 7.55 8.19 7.34
C ASP A 285 8.22 9.26 8.21
N LEU A 286 9.53 9.15 8.46
CA LEU A 286 10.30 10.18 9.16
C LEU A 286 10.27 11.50 8.37
N ALA A 287 10.54 11.44 7.07
CA ALA A 287 10.48 12.61 6.19
C ALA A 287 9.06 13.22 6.16
N MET A 288 8.02 12.38 6.17
CA MET A 288 6.62 12.83 6.24
C MET A 288 6.30 13.52 7.58
N GLY A 289 6.77 12.96 8.71
CA GLY A 289 6.58 13.55 10.04
C GLY A 289 7.25 14.93 10.17
N ILE A 290 8.48 15.07 9.68
CA ILE A 290 9.20 16.36 9.61
C ILE A 290 8.51 17.31 8.62
N GLY A 291 8.13 16.81 7.45
CA GLY A 291 7.43 17.57 6.42
C GLY A 291 6.11 18.18 6.91
N LEU A 292 5.37 17.47 7.77
CA LEU A 292 4.16 17.99 8.39
C LEU A 292 4.44 19.24 9.25
N TYR A 293 5.54 19.28 9.99
CA TYR A 293 5.95 20.47 10.74
C TYR A 293 6.33 21.63 9.83
N VAL A 294 7.04 21.35 8.73
CA VAL A 294 7.36 22.35 7.71
C VAL A 294 6.09 22.95 7.11
N VAL A 295 5.08 22.10 6.80
CA VAL A 295 3.78 22.55 6.29
C VAL A 295 3.06 23.40 7.33
N ARG A 296 3.01 23.00 8.61
CA ARG A 296 2.41 23.80 9.68
C ARG A 296 3.06 25.18 9.80
N TRP A 297 4.38 25.23 9.75
CA TRP A 297 5.14 26.47 9.80
C TRP A 297 4.83 27.38 8.60
N ARG A 298 4.82 26.84 7.37
CA ARG A 298 4.49 27.60 6.15
C ARG A 298 3.05 28.13 6.16
N ARG A 299 2.07 27.31 6.58
CA ARG A 299 0.66 27.75 6.67
C ARG A 299 0.47 28.85 7.71
N LYS A 300 1.17 28.75 8.86
CA LYS A 300 1.17 29.81 9.87
C LYS A 300 1.77 31.11 9.34
N LYS A 301 2.89 31.03 8.61
CA LYS A 301 3.52 32.20 7.97
C LYS A 301 2.60 32.84 6.92
N ALA A 302 1.79 32.04 6.22
CA ALA A 302 0.85 32.49 5.20
C ALA A 302 -0.54 32.90 5.76
N ASN A 303 -0.73 32.91 7.09
CA ASN A 303 -2.02 33.21 7.73
C ASN A 303 -3.22 32.44 7.17
N LEU A 304 -3.00 31.17 6.77
CA LEU A 304 -4.07 30.32 6.24
C LEU A 304 -4.97 29.81 7.37
N PRO A 305 -6.27 29.57 7.09
CA PRO A 305 -7.20 29.02 8.08
C PRO A 305 -6.73 27.66 8.59
N GLU A 306 -7.08 27.34 9.84
CA GLU A 306 -6.71 26.06 10.44
C GLU A 306 -7.23 24.89 9.58
N PRO A 307 -6.44 23.80 9.43
CA PRO A 307 -6.92 22.62 8.73
C PRO A 307 -8.09 22.00 9.47
N GLU A 308 -9.03 21.41 8.72
CA GLU A 308 -10.16 20.64 9.25
C GLU A 308 -9.70 19.48 10.17
N PHE A 309 -8.49 18.97 9.94
CA PHE A 309 -7.86 17.96 10.77
C PHE A 309 -6.47 18.39 11.28
N LYS A 310 -6.26 18.32 12.60
CA LYS A 310 -5.01 18.66 13.27
C LYS A 310 -4.60 17.57 14.26
N THR A 311 -3.55 16.83 13.93
CA THR A 311 -2.95 15.84 14.83
C THR A 311 -2.22 16.50 16.00
N TRP A 312 -2.25 15.88 17.18
CA TRP A 312 -1.55 16.36 18.36
C TRP A 312 -0.03 16.31 18.20
N HIS A 313 0.67 17.30 18.74
CA HIS A 313 2.12 17.39 18.67
C HIS A 313 2.83 16.19 19.31
N VAL A 314 2.31 15.72 20.45
CA VAL A 314 2.83 14.55 21.16
C VAL A 314 2.84 13.30 20.27
N VAL A 315 1.77 13.08 19.51
CA VAL A 315 1.64 11.92 18.60
C VAL A 315 2.65 12.01 17.45
N ILE A 316 2.85 13.19 16.88
CA ILE A 316 3.82 13.38 15.79
C ILE A 316 5.25 13.22 16.32
N LEU A 317 5.57 13.80 17.47
CA LEU A 317 6.88 13.67 18.09
C LEU A 317 7.19 12.20 18.43
N PHE A 318 6.23 11.50 19.03
CA PHE A 318 6.34 10.08 19.32
C PHE A 318 6.57 9.25 18.04
N ASN A 319 5.83 9.54 16.96
CA ASN A 319 6.04 8.89 15.68
C ASN A 319 7.45 9.13 15.13
N ILE A 320 7.95 10.38 15.17
CA ILE A 320 9.32 10.73 14.76
C ILE A 320 10.35 9.95 15.59
N CYS A 321 10.20 9.90 16.91
CA CYS A 321 11.09 9.13 17.78
C CYS A 321 11.12 7.64 17.42
N ILE A 322 9.95 7.04 17.17
CA ILE A 322 9.85 5.66 16.70
C ILE A 322 10.58 5.51 15.35
N ARG A 323 10.36 6.40 14.38
CA ARG A 323 11.02 6.28 13.07
C ARG A 323 12.53 6.42 13.16
N ILE A 324 13.04 7.30 14.04
CA ILE A 324 14.48 7.41 14.31
C ILE A 324 15.00 6.11 14.94
N TYR A 325 14.30 5.57 15.94
CA TYR A 325 14.66 4.30 16.58
C TYR A 325 14.80 3.18 15.55
N LEU A 326 13.81 3.03 14.64
CA LEU A 326 13.82 2.02 13.59
C LEU A 326 14.92 2.22 12.53
N LEU A 327 15.53 3.41 12.44
CA LEU A 327 16.63 3.66 11.49
C LEU A 327 18.01 3.51 12.14
N VAL A 328 18.12 3.73 13.46
CA VAL A 328 19.38 3.72 14.21
C VAL A 328 19.65 2.35 14.83
N MET A 329 18.66 1.74 15.47
CA MET A 329 18.86 0.51 16.24
C MET A 329 19.17 -0.74 15.41
N PRO A 330 18.74 -0.86 14.13
CA PRO A 330 19.23 -1.91 13.24
C PRO A 330 20.75 -2.04 13.10
N TRP A 331 21.50 -0.98 13.42
CA TRP A 331 22.97 -0.98 13.36
C TRP A 331 23.63 -1.47 14.65
N TYR A 332 22.84 -1.70 15.70
CA TYR A 332 23.33 -2.28 16.93
C TYR A 332 23.46 -3.80 16.74
N PRO A 333 24.67 -4.37 16.91
CA PRO A 333 24.91 -5.78 16.64
C PRO A 333 24.20 -6.69 17.66
N PRO A 334 23.78 -7.89 17.25
CA PRO A 334 23.31 -8.90 18.18
C PRO A 334 24.46 -9.43 19.06
N GLU A 335 24.12 -9.92 20.25
CA GLU A 335 25.10 -10.32 21.28
C GLU A 335 26.01 -11.48 20.83
N GLY A 336 25.55 -12.36 19.95
CA GLY A 336 26.33 -13.47 19.40
C GLY A 336 27.22 -13.10 18.19
N GLY A 337 27.37 -11.81 17.87
CA GLY A 337 28.19 -11.33 16.76
C GLY A 337 27.45 -11.19 15.43
N GLN A 338 28.16 -10.88 14.35
CA GLN A 338 27.59 -10.39 13.09
C GLN A 338 26.64 -11.36 12.34
N TYR A 339 26.64 -12.64 12.68
CA TYR A 339 25.78 -13.69 12.11
C TYR A 339 24.78 -14.27 13.12
N ALA A 340 24.70 -13.71 14.33
CA ALA A 340 23.72 -14.10 15.34
C ALA A 340 22.43 -13.28 15.25
N GLY A 341 22.08 -12.85 14.02
CA GLY A 341 20.85 -12.13 13.74
C GLY A 341 19.64 -13.06 13.58
N ASP A 342 18.53 -12.49 13.14
CA ASP A 342 17.31 -13.22 12.79
C ASP A 342 17.35 -13.85 11.39
N VAL A 343 18.43 -13.63 10.65
CA VAL A 343 18.72 -14.18 9.33
C VAL A 343 20.07 -14.91 9.34
N SER A 344 20.24 -15.92 8.47
CA SER A 344 21.47 -16.73 8.39
C SER A 344 22.72 -15.99 7.88
N PHE A 345 22.55 -14.80 7.31
CA PHE A 345 23.62 -13.95 6.81
C PHE A 345 23.80 -12.70 7.68
N TRP A 346 24.60 -11.74 7.24
CA TRP A 346 24.93 -10.57 8.02
C TRP A 346 23.67 -9.80 8.47
N TYR A 347 23.50 -9.59 9.78
CA TYR A 347 22.26 -9.08 10.37
C TYR A 347 21.79 -7.74 9.79
N ALA A 348 22.69 -6.83 9.44
CA ALA A 348 22.36 -5.51 8.91
C ALA A 348 22.22 -5.45 7.38
N THR A 349 22.20 -6.61 6.70
CA THR A 349 22.07 -6.69 5.23
C THR A 349 20.79 -6.01 4.74
N TYR A 350 19.68 -6.12 5.48
CA TYR A 350 18.42 -5.46 5.11
C TYR A 350 18.55 -3.93 5.19
N ALA A 351 19.27 -3.40 6.17
CA ALA A 351 19.47 -1.97 6.35
C ALA A 351 20.36 -1.41 5.23
N VAL A 352 21.48 -2.07 4.92
CA VAL A 352 22.35 -1.68 3.81
C VAL A 352 21.64 -1.79 2.47
N THR A 353 20.90 -2.86 2.24
CA THR A 353 20.12 -3.03 1.00
C THR A 353 19.02 -1.97 0.90
N GLY A 354 18.34 -1.66 2.00
CA GLY A 354 17.35 -0.57 2.07
C GLY A 354 17.95 0.79 1.74
N ILE A 355 19.11 1.13 2.31
CA ILE A 355 19.85 2.36 1.96
C ILE A 355 20.25 2.35 0.49
N GLY A 356 20.78 1.23 -0.01
CA GLY A 356 21.16 1.07 -1.42
C GLY A 356 20.00 1.35 -2.37
N ILE A 357 18.80 0.81 -2.06
CA ILE A 357 17.58 1.07 -2.83
C ILE A 357 17.20 2.55 -2.77
N LEU A 358 17.20 3.17 -1.58
CA LEU A 358 16.88 4.59 -1.43
C LEU A 358 17.85 5.49 -2.19
N LEU A 359 19.15 5.22 -2.12
CA LEU A 359 20.19 5.95 -2.86
C LEU A 359 20.06 5.75 -4.36
N ALA A 360 19.74 4.53 -4.82
CA ALA A 360 19.48 4.25 -6.23
C ALA A 360 18.25 5.02 -6.73
N CYS A 361 17.16 5.08 -5.94
CA CYS A 361 15.98 5.89 -6.25
C CYS A 361 16.30 7.39 -6.28
N ALA A 362 17.09 7.89 -5.33
CA ALA A 362 17.52 9.28 -5.29
C ALA A 362 18.42 9.63 -6.50
N GLY A 363 19.35 8.73 -6.85
CA GLY A 363 20.19 8.85 -8.04
C GLY A 363 19.36 8.87 -9.33
N TYR A 364 18.41 7.94 -9.47
CA TYR A 364 17.46 7.94 -10.59
C TYR A 364 16.70 9.26 -10.69
N TYR A 365 16.13 9.72 -9.57
CA TYR A 365 15.39 10.99 -9.53
C TYR A 365 16.29 12.17 -9.91
N TRP A 366 17.53 12.22 -9.41
CA TRP A 366 18.46 13.29 -9.73
C TRP A 366 18.84 13.30 -11.22
N LEU A 367 19.12 12.13 -11.80
CA LEU A 367 19.40 11.98 -13.23
C LEU A 367 18.19 12.40 -14.08
N TRP A 368 16.99 12.00 -13.68
CA TRP A 368 15.76 12.26 -14.43
C TRP A 368 15.24 13.69 -14.31
N ALA A 369 15.27 14.28 -13.10
CA ALA A 369 14.70 15.58 -12.81
C ALA A 369 15.68 16.75 -13.02
N PHE A 370 17.00 16.51 -12.95
CA PHE A 370 18.00 17.58 -13.04
C PHE A 370 19.00 17.39 -14.19
N LEU A 371 19.57 16.20 -14.37
CA LEU A 371 20.61 15.99 -15.39
C LEU A 371 20.04 15.95 -16.82
N LEU A 372 19.02 15.12 -17.05
CA LEU A 372 18.38 14.99 -18.36
C LEU A 372 17.72 16.30 -18.87
N PRO A 373 17.02 17.08 -18.03
CA PRO A 373 16.43 18.35 -18.46
C PRO A 373 17.50 19.41 -18.78
N LYS A 374 18.61 19.45 -18.02
CA LYS A 374 19.77 20.30 -18.35
C LYS A 374 20.41 19.91 -19.68
N TRP A 375 20.62 18.61 -19.91
CA TRP A 375 21.29 18.13 -21.12
C TRP A 375 20.43 18.29 -22.40
N LYS A 376 19.11 18.11 -22.28
CA LYS A 376 18.17 18.19 -23.42
C LYS A 376 17.40 19.51 -23.50
N GLY A 377 17.73 20.50 -22.68
CA GLY A 377 17.17 21.86 -22.78
C GLY A 377 15.68 22.01 -22.43
N TYR A 378 15.17 21.25 -21.46
CA TYR A 378 13.77 21.37 -21.01
C TYR A 378 13.67 21.52 -19.48
N LYS A 379 12.50 21.92 -18.98
CA LYS A 379 12.11 21.84 -17.57
C LYS A 379 10.87 20.97 -17.40
N LEU A 380 10.79 20.31 -16.25
CA LEU A 380 9.60 19.56 -15.85
C LEU A 380 8.62 20.54 -15.17
N ARG A 381 7.38 20.55 -15.63
CA ARG A 381 6.26 21.30 -15.05
C ARG A 381 5.07 20.39 -14.85
N GLN A 382 4.26 20.69 -13.85
CA GLN A 382 3.03 19.97 -13.57
C GLN A 382 1.91 20.55 -14.42
N GLU A 383 1.13 19.69 -15.07
CA GLU A 383 -0.09 20.03 -15.80
C GLU A 383 -1.25 19.25 -15.19
N LEU A 384 -2.37 19.92 -14.94
CA LEU A 384 -3.60 19.30 -14.48
C LEU A 384 -4.46 18.92 -15.68
N VAL A 385 -4.52 17.62 -15.98
CA VAL A 385 -5.32 17.05 -17.05
C VAL A 385 -6.68 16.64 -16.49
N SER A 386 -7.75 17.20 -17.02
CA SER A 386 -9.13 16.79 -16.78
C SER A 386 -9.55 15.74 -17.81
N PHE A 387 -10.05 14.60 -17.34
CA PHE A 387 -10.64 13.56 -18.17
C PHE A 387 -12.14 13.81 -18.40
N ASP A 388 -12.70 13.24 -19.46
CA ASP A 388 -14.11 13.40 -19.87
C ASP A 388 -15.11 12.92 -18.81
N ASP A 389 -14.67 12.09 -17.86
CA ASP A 389 -15.44 11.60 -16.71
C ASP A 389 -15.42 12.54 -15.49
N GLY A 390 -14.79 13.71 -15.62
CA GLY A 390 -14.61 14.69 -14.55
C GLY A 390 -13.44 14.37 -13.60
N ALA A 391 -12.71 13.28 -13.81
CA ALA A 391 -11.52 12.98 -13.01
C ALA A 391 -10.38 13.96 -13.35
N GLN A 392 -9.75 14.53 -12.33
CA GLN A 392 -8.57 15.38 -12.49
C GLN A 392 -7.30 14.62 -12.15
N SER A 393 -6.24 14.89 -12.89
CA SER A 393 -4.93 14.33 -12.60
C SER A 393 -3.78 15.27 -12.91
N ASN A 394 -2.71 15.11 -12.15
CA ASN A 394 -1.42 15.73 -12.45
C ASN A 394 -0.62 14.88 -13.43
N GLN A 395 0.04 15.52 -14.38
CA GLN A 395 1.02 14.94 -15.29
C GLN A 395 2.25 15.84 -15.33
N LEU A 396 3.47 15.26 -15.35
CA LEU A 396 4.70 16.03 -15.52
C LEU A 396 4.99 16.18 -17.01
N ARG A 397 4.82 17.40 -17.52
CA ARG A 397 5.11 17.79 -18.90
C ARG A 397 6.55 18.29 -19.03
N LYS A 398 7.21 17.89 -20.12
CA LYS A 398 8.53 18.39 -20.51
C LYS A 398 8.34 19.64 -21.37
N ILE A 399 8.76 20.78 -20.86
CA ILE A 399 8.59 22.08 -21.53
C ILE A 399 9.97 22.59 -21.95
N PRO A 400 10.19 22.86 -23.26
CA PRO A 400 11.44 23.45 -23.72
C PRO A 400 11.77 24.74 -22.95
N ASN A 401 13.05 24.99 -22.68
CA ASN A 401 13.45 26.16 -21.88
C ASN A 401 12.95 27.50 -22.43
N SER A 402 12.71 27.61 -23.73
CA SER A 402 12.13 28.79 -24.40
C SER A 402 10.68 29.07 -24.01
N GLU A 403 9.89 28.03 -23.71
CA GLU A 403 8.44 28.12 -23.47
C GLU A 403 8.07 28.15 -21.98
N VAL A 404 9.08 28.05 -21.09
CA VAL A 404 8.84 27.99 -19.64
C VAL A 404 8.21 29.28 -19.11
N ALA A 405 8.65 30.44 -19.61
CA ALA A 405 8.12 31.73 -19.15
C ALA A 405 6.64 31.91 -19.53
N GLU A 406 6.26 31.47 -20.73
CA GLU A 406 4.88 31.49 -21.18
C GLU A 406 4.02 30.48 -20.40
N TRP A 407 4.57 29.30 -20.11
CA TRP A 407 3.90 28.31 -19.28
C TRP A 407 3.62 28.84 -17.87
N ASP A 408 4.64 29.40 -17.21
CA ASP A 408 4.54 29.92 -15.85
C ASP A 408 3.62 31.17 -15.77
N ALA A 409 3.32 31.82 -16.91
CA ALA A 409 2.34 32.91 -17.01
C ALA A 409 0.89 32.42 -17.20
N THR A 410 0.71 31.24 -17.80
CA THR A 410 -0.62 30.69 -18.17
C THR A 410 -1.11 29.62 -17.19
N HIS A 411 -0.24 29.08 -16.34
CA HIS A 411 -0.56 28.01 -15.40
C HIS A 411 -0.16 28.38 -13.97
N ASP A 412 -0.98 27.98 -13.00
CA ASP A 412 -0.67 28.13 -11.58
C ASP A 412 0.36 27.09 -11.10
N ALA A 413 0.80 27.21 -9.83
CA ALA A 413 1.75 26.29 -9.23
C ALA A 413 1.22 24.84 -9.09
N ALA A 414 -0.10 24.62 -9.21
CA ALA A 414 -0.72 23.30 -9.22
C ALA A 414 -0.89 22.74 -10.65
N GLY A 415 -0.53 23.50 -11.68
CA GLY A 415 -0.64 23.12 -13.09
C GLY A 415 -2.02 23.37 -13.71
N ARG A 416 -2.88 24.17 -13.07
CA ARG A 416 -4.18 24.59 -13.62
C ARG A 416 -3.99 25.78 -14.53
N ARG A 417 -4.71 25.84 -15.65
CA ARG A 417 -4.74 27.06 -16.47
C ARG A 417 -5.36 28.19 -15.67
N ILE A 418 -4.69 29.33 -15.66
CA ILE A 418 -5.21 30.56 -15.10
C ILE A 418 -6.27 31.04 -16.10
N GLU A 419 -7.54 30.81 -15.82
CA GLU A 419 -8.60 31.46 -16.57
C GLU A 419 -8.45 32.98 -16.37
N PRO A 420 -8.46 33.79 -17.44
CA PRO A 420 -8.43 35.23 -17.30
C PRO A 420 -9.64 35.62 -16.45
N SER A 421 -9.37 36.34 -15.35
CA SER A 421 -10.42 36.89 -14.49
C SER A 421 -11.51 37.54 -15.36
N ALA A 422 -12.79 37.39 -15.00
CA ALA A 422 -13.91 38.01 -15.72
C ALA A 422 -13.71 39.54 -15.93
N ALA A 423 -12.88 40.18 -15.11
CA ALA A 423 -12.46 41.57 -15.29
C ALA A 423 -11.52 41.77 -16.50
N GLN A 424 -10.64 40.83 -16.83
CA GLN A 424 -9.75 40.89 -18.00
C GLN A 424 -10.50 40.60 -19.31
N VAL A 425 -11.48 39.69 -19.29
CA VAL A 425 -12.34 39.42 -20.46
C VAL A 425 -13.17 40.66 -20.83
N GLN A 426 -13.68 41.40 -19.83
CA GLN A 426 -14.39 42.66 -20.09
C GLN A 426 -13.48 43.79 -20.58
N VAL A 427 -12.22 43.87 -20.13
CA VAL A 427 -11.25 44.88 -20.61
C VAL A 427 -10.82 44.57 -22.04
N GLN A 428 -10.65 43.29 -22.41
CA GLN A 428 -10.29 42.89 -23.77
C GLN A 428 -11.48 43.05 -24.75
N GLN A 429 -12.71 42.74 -24.32
CA GLN A 429 -13.91 43.03 -25.11
C GLN A 429 -14.22 44.53 -25.26
N LYS A 430 -13.93 45.35 -24.24
CA LYS A 430 -14.00 46.82 -24.38
C LYS A 430 -12.91 47.38 -25.30
N GLY A 431 -11.68 46.87 -25.21
CA GLY A 431 -10.59 47.29 -26.10
C GLY A 431 -10.85 46.97 -27.57
N VAL A 432 -11.43 45.80 -27.86
CA VAL A 432 -11.80 45.40 -29.23
C VAL A 432 -13.00 46.20 -29.76
N ARG A 433 -14.01 46.50 -28.93
CA ARG A 433 -15.14 47.36 -29.33
C ARG A 433 -14.73 48.80 -29.64
N ILE A 434 -13.85 49.38 -28.83
CA ILE A 434 -13.36 50.76 -29.03
C ILE A 434 -12.53 50.84 -30.32
N SER A 435 -11.75 49.80 -30.69
CA SER A 435 -11.02 49.80 -31.96
C SER A 435 -11.90 49.61 -33.21
N SER A 436 -13.12 49.10 -33.06
CA SER A 436 -14.04 48.83 -34.19
C SER A 436 -15.07 49.94 -34.43
N GLU A 437 -15.28 50.84 -33.47
CA GLU A 437 -16.25 51.96 -33.61
C GLU A 437 -15.64 53.21 -34.27
N ASP A 438 -14.31 53.35 -34.32
CA ASP A 438 -13.64 54.50 -34.94
C ASP A 438 -13.40 54.36 -36.46
N SER A 439 -13.85 53.29 -37.11
CA SER A 439 -13.57 53.03 -38.53
C SER A 439 -14.77 53.00 -39.47
N ASN A 440 -15.98 53.41 -39.05
CA ASN A 440 -17.12 53.48 -39.96
C ASN A 440 -18.19 54.50 -39.52
N SER A 441 -17.99 55.76 -39.89
CA SER A 441 -19.08 56.73 -39.97
C SER A 441 -18.95 57.57 -41.24
N ASP A 442 -19.48 57.06 -42.36
CA ASP A 442 -20.00 57.98 -43.38
C ASP A 442 -21.15 57.37 -44.20
N THR A 443 -22.18 58.20 -44.38
CA THR A 443 -23.30 58.14 -45.35
C THR A 443 -24.46 57.12 -45.17
N GLY A 444 -25.68 57.66 -44.98
CA GLY A 444 -26.76 57.44 -45.95
C GLY A 444 -28.04 56.64 -45.57
N LYS A 445 -29.04 57.34 -45.02
CA LYS A 445 -30.51 57.32 -45.33
C LYS A 445 -31.31 56.01 -45.61
N LYS A 446 -32.47 55.93 -44.89
CA LYS A 446 -33.83 55.38 -45.25
C LYS A 446 -33.94 53.84 -45.39
N ALA A 447 -34.96 53.09 -44.96
CA ALA A 447 -36.41 53.28 -44.71
C ALA A 447 -36.96 52.12 -43.79
N PRO A 448 -38.27 52.08 -43.42
CA PRO A 448 -38.79 51.34 -42.24
C PRO A 448 -39.67 50.09 -42.52
N ASN A 449 -40.18 49.48 -41.43
CA ASN A 449 -41.16 48.37 -41.28
C ASN A 449 -40.56 46.94 -41.36
N THR A 450 -40.93 45.94 -40.55
CA THR A 450 -42.27 45.57 -40.04
C THR A 450 -42.17 44.64 -38.80
N ILE A 451 -43.30 44.60 -38.08
CA ILE A 451 -43.70 43.96 -36.83
C ILE A 451 -43.85 42.41 -36.94
N GLN A 452 -43.64 41.67 -35.83
CA GLN A 452 -44.50 40.63 -35.20
C GLN A 452 -43.65 39.62 -34.41
N GLU A 453 -43.63 39.63 -33.08
CA GLU A 453 -44.63 39.19 -32.07
C GLU A 453 -44.65 37.67 -31.79
N HIS A 454 -44.36 37.35 -30.51
CA HIS A 454 -44.96 36.33 -29.63
C HIS A 454 -44.87 34.83 -30.04
N SER A 455 -44.77 33.83 -29.16
CA SER A 455 -44.92 33.69 -27.70
C SER A 455 -44.47 32.28 -27.29
N HIS A 456 -44.10 32.14 -26.01
CA HIS A 456 -44.25 30.98 -25.10
C HIS A 456 -44.75 29.63 -25.67
N VAL A 457 -44.03 28.54 -25.36
CA VAL A 457 -44.27 27.61 -24.23
C VAL A 457 -42.92 26.99 -23.84
#